data_AF-A0A522WF55-F1
#
_entry.id   AF-A0A522WF55-F1
#
_cell.length_a   1.000
_cell.length_b   1.000
_cell.length_c   1.000
_cell.angle_alpha   90.00
_cell.angle_beta   90.00
_cell.angle_gamma   90.00
#
_symmetry.space_group_name_H-M   'P 1'
#
loop_
_entity.id
_entity.type
_entity.pdbx_description
1 polymer ?
#
loop_
_entity_poly.entity_id
_entity_poly.type
_entity_poly.pdbx_seq_one_letter_code
_entity_poly.pdbx_strand_id
1 'polypeptide(L)' 'MYGKSTLDNGLRLVTHKMPQRNSAALGIWIGAGGRYEDKPHKGIAHLLEHLSFKGSRKYSGSRIKESIE' A
#
# COMPACT_ATOMS: atom_id res chain seq x y z
N MET A 1 9.95 -16.70 -13.07
CA MET A 1 9.41 -15.64 -13.94
C MET A 1 8.35 -14.85 -13.17
N TYR A 2 8.24 -13.54 -13.40
CA TYR A 2 7.19 -12.71 -12.78
C TYR A 2 5.97 -12.65 -13.70
N GLY A 3 4.78 -12.82 -13.13
CA GLY A 3 3.52 -12.55 -13.81
C GLY A 3 3.23 -11.05 -13.80
N LYS A 4 2.73 -10.52 -14.93
CA LYS A 4 2.27 -9.13 -15.03
C LYS A 4 0.88 -9.12 -15.65
N SER A 5 -0.06 -8.40 -15.04
CA SER A 5 -1.39 -8.17 -15.59
C SER A 5 -1.90 -6.78 -15.21
N THR A 6 -2.96 -6.34 -15.87
CA THR A 6 -3.64 -5.07 -15.60
C THR A 6 -5.13 -5.36 -15.48
N LEU A 7 -5.75 -4.88 -14.40
CA LEU A 7 -7.19 -4.98 -14.21
C LEU A 7 -7.92 -3.93 -15.07
N ASP A 8 -9.23 -4.10 -15.25
CA ASP A 8 -10.05 -3.19 -16.05
C ASP A 8 -10.03 -1.73 -15.56
N ASN A 9 -9.76 -1.52 -14.26
CA ASN A 9 -9.59 -0.19 -13.65
C ASN A 9 -8.18 0.40 -13.81
N GLY A 10 -7.29 -0.28 -14.53
CA GLY A 10 -5.91 0.15 -14.77
C GLY A 10 -4.90 -0.24 -13.68
N LEU A 11 -5.32 -0.92 -12.60
CA LEU A 11 -4.39 -1.38 -11.57
C LEU A 11 -3.44 -2.46 -12.12
N ARG A 12 -2.14 -2.25 -11.94
CA ARG A 12 -1.10 -3.18 -12.40
C ARG A 12 -0.76 -4.17 -11.30
N LEU A 13 -0.80 -5.45 -11.62
CA LEU A 13 -0.42 -6.54 -10.73
C LEU A 13 0.92 -7.12 -11.20
N VAL A 14 1.84 -7.27 -10.26
CA VAL A 14 3.10 -7.99 -10.45
C VAL A 14 3.13 -9.12 -9.43
N THR A 15 3.21 -10.36 -9.89
CA THR A 15 3.15 -11.55 -9.03
C THR A 15 4.34 -12.46 -9.26
N HIS A 16 4.74 -13.19 -8.24
CA HIS A 16 5.75 -14.23 -8.36
C HIS A 16 5.32 -15.45 -7.56
N LYS A 17 5.00 -16.55 -8.26
CA LYS A 17 4.62 -17.80 -7.61
C LYS A 17 5.86 -18.54 -7.14
N MET A 18 5.91 -18.87 -5.85
CA MET A 18 7.00 -19.61 -5.21
C MET A 18 6.44 -20.83 -4.47
N PRO A 19 6.19 -21.97 -5.16
CA PRO A 19 5.56 -23.15 -4.56
C PRO A 19 6.26 -23.70 -3.32
N GLN A 20 7.57 -23.45 -3.19
CA GLN A 20 8.42 -23.87 -2.09
C GLN A 20 8.36 -22.95 -0.85
N ARG A 21 7.50 -21.92 -0.84
CA ARG A 21 7.34 -20.98 0.28
C ARG A 21 5.96 -21.15 0.90
N ASN A 22 5.92 -21.22 2.24
CA ASN A 22 4.70 -21.27 3.04
C ASN A 22 4.24 -19.88 3.52
N SER A 23 4.79 -18.81 2.94
CA SER A 23 4.43 -17.43 3.25
C SER A 23 4.30 -16.61 1.98
N ALA A 24 3.57 -15.50 2.06
CA ALA A 24 3.41 -14.54 0.98
C ALA A 24 3.73 -13.13 1.50
N ALA A 25 4.26 -12.30 0.62
CA ALA A 25 4.40 -10.87 0.85
C ALA A 25 3.51 -10.14 -0.17
N LEU A 26 2.79 -9.13 0.31
CA LEU A 26 1.95 -8.26 -0.51
C LEU A 26 2.35 -6.81 -0.24
N GLY A 27 2.37 -6.00 -1.28
CA GLY A 27 2.61 -4.56 -1.17
C GLY A 27 1.75 -3.81 -2.17
N ILE A 28 1.47 -2.55 -1.86
CA ILE A 28 0.82 -1.60 -2.75
C ILE A 28 1.83 -0.48 -3.02
N TRP A 29 2.11 -0.21 -4.29
CA TRP A 29 2.99 0.87 -4.72
C TRP A 29 2.18 1.97 -5.35
N ILE A 30 2.29 3.17 -4.79
CA ILE A 30 1.63 4.37 -5.30
C ILE A 30 2.70 5.21 -5.99
N GLY A 31 2.44 5.63 -7.23
CA GLY A 31 3.33 6.50 -8.01
C GLY A 31 3.29 7.96 -7.56
N ALA A 32 3.26 8.22 -6.25
CA ALA A 32 3.19 9.54 -5.64
C ALA A 32 4.24 9.68 -4.53
N GLY A 33 4.50 10.91 -4.10
CA GLY A 33 5.51 11.22 -3.07
C GLY A 33 5.97 12.67 -3.13
N GLY A 34 6.95 13.03 -2.30
CA GLY A 34 7.44 14.40 -2.14
C GLY A 34 7.85 15.14 -3.42
N ARG A 35 8.22 14.41 -4.47
CA ARG A 35 8.53 14.97 -5.80
C ARG A 35 7.33 15.69 -6.44
N TYR A 36 6.11 15.27 -6.11
CA TYR A 36 4.86 15.76 -6.70
C TYR A 36 4.13 16.76 -5.79
N GLU A 37 4.74 17.16 -4.68
CA GLU A 37 4.14 18.09 -3.73
C GLU A 37 4.41 19.55 -4.14
N ASP A 38 3.44 20.42 -3.90
CA ASP A 38 3.63 21.86 -4.00
C ASP A 38 4.23 22.42 -2.69
N LYS A 39 4.60 23.71 -2.69
CA LYS A 39 5.22 24.33 -1.51
C LYS A 39 4.30 24.31 -0.27
N PRO A 40 2.99 24.63 -0.37
CA PRO A 40 2.10 24.60 0.79
C PRO A 40 1.89 23.21 1.39
N HIS A 41 1.92 22.14 0.60
CA HIS A 41 1.66 20.78 1.06
C HIS A 41 2.93 19.92 1.20
N LYS A 42 4.10 20.55 1.31
CA LYS A 42 5.36 19.81 1.48
C LYS A 42 5.29 18.91 2.73
N GLY A 43 5.56 17.62 2.53
CA GLY A 43 5.49 16.57 3.54
C GLY A 43 4.15 15.82 3.61
N ILE A 44 3.15 16.20 2.81
CA ILE A 44 1.82 15.58 2.88
C ILE A 44 1.82 14.09 2.54
N ALA A 45 2.66 13.63 1.62
CA ALA A 45 2.74 12.21 1.27
C ALA A 45 3.20 11.35 2.46
N HIS A 46 4.18 11.84 3.21
CA HIS A 46 4.63 11.18 4.43
C HIS A 46 3.57 11.27 5.53
N LEU A 47 2.95 12.44 5.72
CA LEU A 47 1.84 12.59 6.68
C LEU A 47 0.69 11.61 6.39
N LEU A 48 0.28 11.48 5.12
CA LEU A 48 -0.76 10.56 4.69
C LEU A 48 -0.39 9.08 4.95
N GLU A 49 0.88 8.72 4.79
CA GLU A 49 1.37 7.39 5.13
C GLU A 49 1.16 7.08 6.62
N HIS A 50 1.55 7.98 7.52
CA HIS A 50 1.28 7.82 8.97
C HIS A 50 -0.21 7.74 9.29
N LEU A 51 -1.03 8.59 8.66
CA LEU A 51 -2.46 8.63 8.89
C LEU A 51 -3.19 7.37 8.38
N SER A 52 -2.66 6.73 7.34
CA SER A 52 -3.25 5.50 6.77
C SER A 52 -3.30 4.35 7.79
N PHE A 53 -2.43 4.37 8.81
CA PHE A 53 -2.41 3.37 9.89
C PHE A 53 -3.21 3.79 11.14
N LYS A 54 -3.82 4.97 11.15
CA LYS A 54 -4.63 5.45 12.29
C LYS A 54 -6.09 4.99 12.24
N GLY A 55 -6.52 4.41 11.12
CA GLY A 55 -7.84 3.82 10.97
C GLY A 55 -8.53 4.21 9.66
N SER A 56 -9.77 3.78 9.55
CA SER A 56 -10.71 4.10 8.49
C SER A 56 -12.11 4.21 9.08
N ARG A 57 -13.11 4.55 8.26
CA ARG A 57 -14.52 4.53 8.70
C ARG A 57 -14.98 3.17 9.24
N LYS A 58 -14.33 2.07 8.83
CA LYS A 58 -14.72 0.70 9.19
C LYS A 58 -13.83 0.06 10.27
N TYR A 59 -12.58 0.51 10.40
CA TYR A 59 -11.59 -0.10 11.29
C TYR A 59 -10.87 0.98 12.09
N SER A 60 -10.91 0.92 13.42
CA SER A 60 -10.08 1.79 14.26
C SER A 60 -8.60 1.43 14.13
N GLY A 61 -7.71 2.38 14.47
CA GLY A 61 -6.27 2.11 14.48
C GLY A 61 -5.86 0.98 15.42
N SER A 62 -6.53 0.81 16.57
CA SER A 62 -6.29 -0.33 17.47
C SER A 62 -6.65 -1.66 16.82
N ARG A 63 -7.83 -1.73 16.19
CA ARG A 63 -8.31 -2.93 15.49
C ARG A 63 -7.39 -3.32 14.34
N ILE A 64 -6.84 -2.35 13.60
CA ILE A 64 -5.86 -2.64 12.55
C ILE A 64 -4.62 -3.31 13.14
N LYS A 65 -4.07 -2.78 14.24
CA LYS A 65 -2.89 -3.35 14.89
C LYS A 65 -3.14 -4.77 15.41
N GLU A 66 -4.23 -4.96 16.16
CA GLU A 66 -4.62 -6.26 16.70
C GLU A 66 -4.88 -7.33 15.61
N SER A 67 -5.24 -6.92 14.39
CA SER A 67 -5.46 -7.86 13.29
C SER A 67 -4.19 -8.32 12.56
N ILE A 68 -3.06 -7.64 12.81
CA ILE A 68 -1.78 -7.92 12.16
C ILE A 68 -0.83 -8.71 13.06
N GLU A 69 -0.95 -8.52 14.39
CA GLU A 69 -0.28 -9.34 15.41
C GLU A 69 -0.97 -10.70 15.59
#